data_AF-A0A7L9U6T4-F1
#
_entry.id   AF-A0A7L9U6T4-F1
#
_cell.length_a   1.000
_cell.length_b   1.000
_cell.length_c   1.000
_cell.angle_alpha   90.00
_cell.angle_beta   90.00
_cell.angle_gamma   90.00
#
_symmetry.space_group_name_H-M   'P 1'
#
loop_
_entity.id
_entity.type
_entity.pdbx_description
1 polymer ?
#
loop_
_entity_poly.entity_id
_entity_poly.type
_entity_poly.pdbx_seq_one_letter_code
_entity_poly.pdbx_strand_id
1 'polypeptide(L)'
;MSTATQRGLLLLPVALTLALVGTLAYSLTREGSMSVSEVDAKYDIEAARYLASAGVALVRWQNEKLGCTSTRKFADLPLAGGTITADQVSLDGRDWKISVTAKTARSTRSVVDYRATRYSRANASDTAPIVPSGDSDTTIKDRPGNMVNVPTLETTQDTAYALIKFENLPSELSDALIVSAQLKLAHASSNTAAPRSLGVHRVTTKWGATATWTAPWTSPGGDYVQKPLWTVPINGSSSALVEYTWRIDPLVEGWVSGAIPKYGVLFKPIGPLDAKFYSLDSSTNKPTLVVRYYPRC
;
A
#
# COMPACT_ATOMS: atom_id res chain seq x y z
N MET A 1 -77.58 -60.69 16.69
CA MET A 1 -76.94 -59.98 15.57
C MET A 1 -76.39 -58.67 16.10
N SER A 2 -75.08 -58.46 15.91
CA SER A 2 -74.24 -57.43 16.55
C SER A 2 -74.07 -56.23 15.62
N THR A 3 -74.39 -55.02 16.09
CA THR A 3 -74.06 -53.75 15.42
C THR A 3 -73.83 -52.66 16.45
N ALA A 4 -72.65 -52.64 17.09
CA ALA A 4 -72.25 -51.51 17.94
C ALA A 4 -70.72 -51.43 18.04
N THR A 5 -70.02 -51.00 16.98
CA THR A 5 -68.67 -50.40 17.05
C THR A 5 -68.18 -50.02 15.64
N GLN A 6 -68.66 -48.91 15.06
CA GLN A 6 -68.13 -48.42 13.78
C GLN A 6 -68.11 -46.89 13.63
N ARG A 7 -68.28 -46.13 14.72
CA ARG A 7 -68.22 -44.66 14.69
C ARG A 7 -66.90 -44.05 15.21
N GLY A 8 -65.98 -44.86 15.75
CA GLY A 8 -64.69 -44.39 16.25
C GLY A 8 -63.55 -44.36 15.21
N LEU A 9 -63.68 -45.08 14.08
CA LEU A 9 -62.57 -45.28 13.13
C LEU A 9 -62.36 -44.12 12.15
N LEU A 10 -63.37 -43.27 11.89
CA LEU A 10 -63.25 -42.13 10.97
C LEU A 10 -62.53 -40.92 11.56
N LEU A 11 -62.46 -40.80 12.90
CA LEU A 11 -61.80 -39.67 13.57
C LEU A 11 -60.29 -39.88 13.74
N LEU A 12 -59.83 -41.13 13.70
CA LEU A 12 -58.43 -41.50 13.88
C LEU A 12 -57.49 -40.89 12.82
N PRO A 13 -57.76 -40.99 11.50
CA PRO A 13 -56.88 -40.39 10.50
C PRO A 13 -56.81 -38.86 10.60
N VAL A 14 -57.93 -38.20 10.92
CA VAL A 14 -57.96 -36.73 11.10
C VAL A 14 -57.12 -36.31 12.31
N ALA A 15 -57.30 -36.98 13.46
CA ALA A 15 -56.51 -36.71 14.65
C ALA A 15 -55.01 -36.96 14.42
N LEU A 16 -54.66 -38.00 13.66
CA LEU A 16 -53.27 -38.30 13.32
C LEU A 16 -52.66 -37.22 12.41
N THR A 17 -53.41 -36.75 11.39
CA THR A 17 -52.93 -35.67 10.51
C THR A 17 -52.74 -34.36 11.27
N LEU A 18 -53.65 -34.00 12.18
CA LEU A 18 -53.52 -32.81 13.01
C LEU A 18 -52.32 -32.90 13.97
N ALA A 19 -52.07 -34.07 14.56
CA ALA A 19 -50.89 -34.30 15.38
C ALA A 19 -49.59 -34.20 14.56
N LEU A 20 -49.58 -34.71 13.33
CA LEU A 20 -48.43 -34.61 12.42
C LEU A 20 -48.15 -33.15 12.02
N VAL A 21 -49.20 -32.40 11.64
CA VAL A 21 -49.06 -30.98 11.30
C VAL A 21 -48.60 -30.17 12.52
N GLY A 22 -49.14 -30.45 13.70
CA GLY A 22 -48.73 -29.80 14.95
C GLY A 22 -47.27 -30.05 15.33
N THR A 23 -46.79 -31.29 15.15
CA THR A 23 -45.39 -31.65 15.42
C THR A 23 -44.43 -31.02 14.41
N LEU A 24 -44.79 -30.99 13.12
CA LEU A 24 -44.00 -30.30 12.08
C LEU A 24 -43.94 -28.79 12.29
N ALA A 25 -45.07 -28.15 12.65
CA ALA A 25 -45.09 -26.73 12.96
C ALA A 25 -44.23 -26.39 14.19
N TYR A 26 -44.27 -27.24 15.21
CA TYR A 26 -43.44 -27.10 16.40
C TYR A 26 -41.95 -27.29 16.08
N SER A 27 -41.58 -28.31 15.29
CA SER A 27 -40.18 -28.55 14.91
C SER A 27 -39.62 -27.39 14.09
N LEU A 28 -40.36 -26.89 13.09
CA LEU A 28 -39.95 -25.74 12.28
C LEU A 28 -39.76 -24.46 13.10
N THR A 29 -40.65 -24.20 14.06
CA THR A 29 -40.54 -23.03 14.95
C THR A 29 -39.31 -23.15 15.85
N ARG A 30 -39.05 -24.35 16.38
CA ARG A 30 -37.90 -24.61 17.25
C ARG A 30 -36.57 -24.52 16.48
N GLU A 31 -36.47 -25.15 15.31
CA GLU A 31 -35.30 -25.07 14.43
C GLU A 31 -35.03 -23.63 13.98
N GLY A 32 -36.08 -22.89 13.63
CA GLY A 32 -35.99 -21.46 13.32
C GLY A 32 -35.39 -20.66 14.48
N SER A 33 -35.91 -20.83 15.70
CA SER A 33 -35.38 -20.14 16.89
C SER A 33 -33.92 -20.51 17.21
N MET A 34 -33.55 -21.79 17.07
CA MET A 34 -32.19 -22.26 17.29
C MET A 34 -31.24 -21.67 16.26
N SER A 35 -31.62 -21.66 14.97
CA SER A 35 -30.79 -21.08 13.91
C SER A 35 -30.54 -19.58 14.11
N VAL A 36 -31.55 -18.81 14.54
CA VAL A 36 -31.41 -17.38 14.85
C VAL A 36 -30.47 -17.18 16.03
N SER A 37 -30.60 -17.98 17.10
CA SER A 37 -29.71 -17.90 18.26
C SER A 37 -28.25 -18.25 17.95
N GLU A 38 -28.03 -19.21 17.06
CA GLU A 38 -26.69 -19.60 16.61
C GLU A 38 -26.05 -18.50 15.75
N VAL A 39 -26.83 -17.89 14.86
CA VAL A 39 -26.40 -16.78 14.02
C VAL A 39 -26.08 -15.55 14.87
N ASP A 40 -26.91 -15.21 15.86
CA ASP A 40 -26.67 -14.11 16.80
C ASP A 40 -25.37 -14.34 17.61
N ALA A 41 -25.15 -15.57 18.10
CA ALA A 41 -23.91 -15.93 18.78
C ALA A 41 -22.68 -15.83 17.86
N LYS A 42 -22.80 -16.22 16.58
CA LYS A 42 -21.73 -16.08 15.58
C LYS A 42 -21.41 -14.61 15.31
N TYR A 43 -22.42 -13.76 15.13
CA TYR A 43 -22.22 -12.32 14.94
C TYR A 43 -21.51 -11.68 16.12
N ASP A 44 -21.90 -12.02 17.35
CA ASP A 44 -21.25 -11.46 18.55
C ASP A 44 -19.78 -11.91 18.67
N ILE A 45 -19.47 -13.16 18.33
CA ILE A 45 -18.09 -13.67 18.28
C ILE A 45 -17.26 -12.91 17.24
N GLU A 46 -17.81 -12.66 16.05
CA GLU A 46 -17.13 -11.91 15.00
C GLU A 46 -16.94 -10.45 15.41
N ALA A 47 -17.95 -9.83 16.01
CA ALA A 47 -17.85 -8.48 16.56
C ALA A 47 -16.70 -8.37 17.58
N ALA A 48 -16.62 -9.31 18.52
CA ALA A 48 -15.53 -9.36 19.49
C ALA A 48 -14.15 -9.55 18.83
N ARG A 49 -14.06 -10.37 17.76
CA ARG A 49 -12.82 -10.52 16.98
C ARG A 49 -12.42 -9.23 16.28
N TYR A 50 -13.35 -8.56 15.58
CA TYR A 50 -13.07 -7.29 14.91
C TYR A 50 -12.68 -6.20 15.90
N LEU A 51 -13.35 -6.14 17.06
CA LEU A 51 -12.96 -5.25 18.15
C LEU A 51 -11.54 -5.54 18.62
N ALA A 52 -11.17 -6.80 18.85
CA ALA A 52 -9.82 -7.15 19.28
C ALA A 52 -8.76 -6.73 18.22
N SER A 53 -9.02 -6.95 16.93
CA SER A 53 -8.14 -6.50 15.84
C SER A 53 -8.03 -4.97 15.77
N ALA A 54 -9.13 -4.24 15.94
CA ALA A 54 -9.11 -2.78 16.02
C ALA A 54 -8.33 -2.28 17.24
N GLY A 55 -8.46 -2.97 18.37
CA GLY A 55 -7.69 -2.70 19.59
C GLY A 55 -6.18 -2.83 19.38
N VAL A 56 -5.73 -3.89 18.70
CA VAL A 56 -4.31 -4.05 18.33
C VAL A 56 -3.81 -2.87 17.48
N ALA A 57 -4.59 -2.44 16.48
CA ALA A 57 -4.23 -1.32 15.62
C ALA A 57 -4.15 0.01 16.39
N LEU A 58 -5.11 0.26 17.27
CA LEU A 58 -5.15 1.46 18.10
C LEU A 58 -3.98 1.52 19.08
N VAL A 59 -3.77 0.41 19.80
CA VAL A 59 -2.68 0.27 20.77
C VAL A 59 -1.33 0.45 20.09
N ARG A 60 -1.14 -0.12 18.89
CA ARG A 60 0.04 0.12 18.07
C ARG A 60 0.21 1.61 17.76
N TRP A 61 -0.82 2.26 17.21
CA TRP A 61 -0.75 3.68 16.85
C TRP A 61 -0.44 4.59 18.05
N GLN A 62 -1.05 4.34 19.21
CA GLN A 62 -0.79 5.12 20.44
C GLN A 62 0.67 4.97 20.90
N ASN A 63 1.23 3.76 20.86
CA ASN A 63 2.65 3.56 21.19
C ASN A 63 3.59 4.22 20.19
N GLU A 64 3.30 4.10 18.88
CA GLU A 64 4.07 4.74 17.82
C GLU A 64 4.06 6.27 17.97
N LYS A 65 2.94 6.86 18.41
CA LYS A 65 2.81 8.30 18.71
C LYS A 65 3.62 8.76 19.92
N LEU A 66 3.89 7.88 20.86
CA LEU A 66 4.60 8.22 22.11
C LEU A 66 6.12 7.95 22.05
N GLY A 67 6.67 7.67 20.86
CA GLY A 67 8.12 7.60 20.64
C GLY A 67 8.76 6.24 20.97
N CYS A 68 7.97 5.16 21.03
CA CYS A 68 8.45 3.77 21.11
C CYS A 68 9.28 3.35 22.34
N THR A 69 9.27 4.11 23.44
CA THR A 69 10.28 3.95 24.51
C THR A 69 9.96 2.93 25.61
N SER A 70 8.74 2.38 25.72
CA SER A 70 8.44 1.45 26.82
C SER A 70 7.25 0.51 26.62
N THR A 71 7.30 -0.61 27.35
CA THR A 71 6.13 -1.48 27.60
C THR A 71 5.04 -0.67 28.31
N ARG A 72 3.81 -0.71 27.79
CA ARG A 72 2.68 0.03 28.38
C ARG A 72 1.42 -0.83 28.45
N LYS A 73 0.64 -0.57 29.50
CA LYS A 73 -0.75 -1.00 29.61
C LYS A 73 -1.64 0.16 29.23
N PHE A 74 -2.70 -0.11 28.48
CA PHE A 74 -3.70 0.89 28.17
C PHE A 74 -4.92 0.66 29.05
N ALA A 75 -5.55 1.74 29.47
CA ALA A 75 -6.84 1.66 30.16
C ALA A 75 -7.89 1.05 29.24
N ASP A 76 -8.95 0.52 29.85
CA ASP A 76 -10.10 0.02 29.11
C ASP A 76 -10.69 1.12 28.24
N LEU A 77 -10.76 0.86 26.94
CA LEU A 77 -11.31 1.80 25.99
C LEU A 77 -12.72 1.33 25.56
N PRO A 78 -13.76 2.14 25.82
CA PRO A 78 -15.08 1.86 25.30
C PRO A 78 -15.11 2.15 23.79
N LEU A 79 -15.60 1.20 23.00
CA LEU A 79 -15.93 1.37 21.59
C LEU A 79 -17.41 1.06 21.36
N ALA A 80 -17.93 1.44 20.20
CA ALA A 80 -19.28 1.05 19.82
C ALA A 80 -19.38 -0.49 19.77
N GLY A 81 -20.19 -1.08 20.64
CA GLY A 81 -20.42 -2.53 20.71
C GLY A 81 -19.58 -3.30 21.74
N GLY A 82 -18.67 -2.65 22.49
CA GLY A 82 -17.90 -3.36 23.52
C GLY A 82 -16.78 -2.54 24.17
N THR A 83 -16.00 -3.18 25.02
CA THR A 83 -14.78 -2.62 25.63
C THR A 83 -13.55 -3.37 25.15
N ILE A 84 -12.43 -2.66 25.05
CA ILE A 84 -11.13 -3.22 24.72
C ILE A 84 -10.17 -2.96 25.88
N THR A 85 -9.54 -4.02 26.36
CA THR A 85 -8.46 -3.98 27.35
C THR A 85 -7.17 -4.39 26.65
N ALA A 86 -6.16 -3.51 26.63
CA ALA A 86 -4.83 -3.90 26.16
C ALA A 86 -4.05 -4.50 27.33
N ASP A 87 -4.01 -5.83 27.39
CA ASP A 87 -3.45 -6.58 28.52
C ASP A 87 -1.96 -6.31 28.70
N GLN A 88 -1.23 -6.27 27.57
CA GLN A 88 0.21 -6.00 27.56
C GLN A 88 0.68 -5.58 26.16
N VAL A 89 1.41 -4.47 26.08
CA VAL A 89 2.32 -4.19 24.97
C VAL A 89 3.72 -4.26 25.49
N SER A 90 4.47 -5.28 25.09
CA SER A 90 5.87 -5.44 25.46
C SER A 90 6.77 -5.44 24.25
N LEU A 91 8.03 -5.15 24.49
CA LEU A 91 9.08 -5.27 23.49
C LEU A 91 9.49 -6.73 23.33
N ASP A 92 9.61 -7.18 22.08
CA ASP A 92 10.22 -8.45 21.73
C ASP A 92 11.26 -8.21 20.62
N GLY A 93 12.50 -8.01 21.04
CA GLY A 93 13.59 -7.58 20.16
C GLY A 93 13.29 -6.23 19.48
N ARG A 94 13.17 -6.25 18.15
CA ARG A 94 12.89 -5.06 17.32
C ARG A 94 11.40 -4.84 17.02
N ASP A 95 10.51 -5.70 17.51
CA ASP A 95 9.08 -5.65 17.25
C ASP A 95 8.28 -5.45 18.55
N TRP A 96 7.05 -4.97 18.42
CA TRP A 96 6.05 -5.00 19.49
C TRP A 96 5.43 -6.38 19.58
N LYS A 97 5.22 -6.84 20.81
CA LYS A 97 4.36 -7.96 21.16
C LYS A 97 3.12 -7.41 21.85
N ILE A 98 1.97 -7.52 21.18
CA ILE A 98 0.71 -6.90 21.58
C ILE A 98 -0.31 -7.99 21.95
N SER A 99 -0.85 -7.89 23.16
CA SER A 99 -1.97 -8.71 23.62
C SER A 99 -3.15 -7.81 24.00
N VAL A 100 -4.31 -8.09 23.42
CA VAL A 100 -5.54 -7.30 23.55
C VAL A 100 -6.71 -8.24 23.77
N THR A 101 -7.55 -7.92 24.75
CA THR A 101 -8.83 -8.59 25.01
C THR A 101 -9.97 -7.63 24.73
N ALA A 102 -10.88 -8.02 23.83
CA ALA A 102 -12.13 -7.32 23.57
C ALA A 102 -13.31 -8.06 24.21
N LYS A 103 -14.23 -7.30 24.79
CA LYS A 103 -15.46 -7.79 25.43
C LYS A 103 -16.67 -7.10 24.81
N THR A 104 -17.63 -7.86 24.34
CA THR A 104 -18.97 -7.37 24.00
C THR A 104 -19.91 -7.64 25.19
N ALA A 105 -21.20 -7.37 25.02
CA ALA A 105 -22.20 -7.72 26.04
C ALA A 105 -22.30 -9.24 26.30
N ARG A 106 -21.88 -10.10 25.36
CA ARG A 106 -22.11 -11.55 25.42
C ARG A 106 -20.87 -12.41 25.14
N SER A 107 -19.79 -11.86 24.60
CA SER A 107 -18.57 -12.62 24.33
C SER A 107 -17.30 -11.87 24.68
N THR A 108 -16.23 -12.62 24.83
CA THR A 108 -14.87 -12.10 25.05
C THR A 108 -13.93 -12.79 24.08
N ARG A 109 -13.07 -12.02 23.42
CA ARG A 109 -12.05 -12.51 22.50
C ARG A 109 -10.74 -11.81 22.74
N SER A 110 -9.67 -12.58 22.70
CA SER A 110 -8.31 -12.05 22.87
C SER A 110 -7.49 -12.31 21.61
N VAL A 111 -6.73 -11.31 21.22
CA VAL A 111 -5.59 -11.46 20.31
C VAL A 111 -4.36 -11.45 21.20
N VAL A 112 -3.62 -12.56 21.21
CA VAL A 112 -2.46 -12.74 22.07
C VAL A 112 -1.21 -12.78 21.19
N ASP A 113 -0.15 -12.14 21.65
CA ASP A 113 1.19 -12.23 21.04
C ASP A 113 1.28 -11.74 19.59
N TYR A 114 0.45 -10.76 19.21
CA TYR A 114 0.53 -10.14 17.89
C TYR A 114 1.86 -9.39 17.73
N ARG A 115 2.64 -9.76 16.72
CA ARG A 115 3.93 -9.13 16.40
C ARG A 115 3.74 -7.98 15.42
N ALA A 116 4.23 -6.80 15.77
CA ALA A 116 4.16 -5.63 14.91
C ALA A 116 5.48 -4.87 14.86
N THR A 117 5.95 -4.55 13.65
CA THR A 117 7.08 -3.64 13.47
C THR A 117 6.75 -2.24 13.97
N ARG A 118 7.74 -1.61 14.60
CA ARG A 118 7.63 -0.37 15.34
C ARG A 118 8.13 0.81 14.50
N TYR A 119 7.33 1.86 14.39
CA TYR A 119 7.72 3.09 13.71
C TYR A 119 7.51 4.29 14.62
N SER A 120 8.45 5.24 14.60
CA SER A 120 8.29 6.47 15.37
C SER A 120 7.34 7.41 14.63
N ARG A 121 6.12 7.58 15.16
CA ARG A 121 5.14 8.57 14.69
C ARG A 121 5.00 9.75 15.65
N ALA A 122 5.95 9.88 16.59
CA ALA A 122 5.97 10.96 17.56
C ALA A 122 6.07 12.33 16.88
N ASN A 123 6.83 12.42 15.80
CA ASN A 123 6.96 13.61 14.97
C ASN A 123 6.16 13.49 13.66
N ALA A 124 5.99 14.62 12.95
CA ALA A 124 5.58 14.58 11.55
C ALA A 124 6.55 13.69 10.76
N SER A 125 6.09 13.06 9.67
CA SER A 125 6.96 12.24 8.82
C SER A 125 8.24 13.00 8.48
N ASP A 126 9.40 12.40 8.74
CA ASP A 126 10.67 12.98 8.34
C ASP A 126 10.72 13.08 6.83
N THR A 127 11.34 14.14 6.32
CA THR A 127 11.48 14.38 4.89
C THR A 127 12.96 14.42 4.55
N ALA A 128 13.42 13.45 3.77
CA ALA A 128 14.78 13.44 3.24
C ALA A 128 14.74 13.88 1.77
N PRO A 129 15.18 15.11 1.43
CA PRO A 129 15.54 15.42 0.06
C PRO A 129 16.82 14.66 -0.27
N ILE A 130 16.69 13.63 -1.09
CA ILE A 130 17.82 12.89 -1.60
C ILE A 130 18.34 13.71 -2.78
N VAL A 131 19.40 14.47 -2.49
CA VAL A 131 20.19 15.11 -3.52
C VAL A 131 21.25 14.11 -3.98
N PRO A 132 21.26 13.75 -5.26
CA PRO A 132 22.08 12.69 -5.82
C PRO A 132 23.57 12.95 -5.62
N SER A 133 24.21 12.20 -4.71
CA SER A 133 25.67 12.06 -4.64
C SER A 133 26.02 10.60 -4.93
N GLY A 134 26.67 10.36 -6.06
CA GLY A 134 26.94 9.01 -6.58
C GLY A 134 25.80 8.38 -7.40
N ASP A 135 24.71 9.10 -7.61
CA ASP A 135 23.62 8.67 -8.50
C ASP A 135 24.00 8.92 -9.96
N SER A 136 23.32 8.23 -10.88
CA SER A 136 23.63 8.29 -12.32
C SER A 136 22.39 8.65 -13.12
N ASP A 137 22.55 9.46 -14.16
CA ASP A 137 21.55 9.71 -15.18
C ASP A 137 22.17 9.66 -16.59
N THR A 138 21.33 9.47 -17.59
CA THR A 138 21.72 9.56 -19.00
C THR A 138 20.48 9.67 -19.88
N THR A 139 20.67 10.02 -21.15
CA THR A 139 19.65 9.85 -22.18
C THR A 139 20.10 8.81 -23.19
N ILE A 140 19.28 7.77 -23.38
CA ILE A 140 19.44 6.81 -24.48
C ILE A 140 18.73 7.35 -25.72
N LYS A 141 19.38 7.27 -26.89
CA LYS A 141 18.87 7.86 -28.13
C LYS A 141 18.99 6.90 -29.31
N ASP A 142 17.95 6.84 -30.16
CA ASP A 142 17.92 6.07 -31.41
C ASP A 142 18.77 6.71 -32.52
N ARG A 143 20.02 7.02 -32.18
CA ARG A 143 21.08 7.51 -33.07
C ARG A 143 22.42 7.34 -32.36
N PRO A 144 23.55 7.32 -33.07
CA PRO A 144 24.86 7.18 -32.46
C PRO A 144 25.11 8.26 -31.40
N GLY A 145 25.59 7.84 -30.23
CA GLY A 145 25.92 8.70 -29.09
C GLY A 145 24.88 8.67 -27.96
N ASN A 146 25.34 8.44 -26.75
CA ASN A 146 24.58 8.68 -25.53
C ASN A 146 24.91 10.08 -24.99
N MET A 147 23.96 10.67 -24.26
CA MET A 147 24.23 11.95 -23.60
C MET A 147 24.67 11.68 -22.16
N VAL A 148 25.99 11.65 -21.95
CA VAL A 148 26.63 11.54 -20.63
C VAL A 148 27.27 12.88 -20.29
N ASN A 149 27.25 13.28 -19.01
CA ASN A 149 27.86 14.52 -18.55
C ASN A 149 27.26 15.77 -19.24
N VAL A 150 25.96 15.72 -19.55
CA VAL A 150 25.23 16.80 -20.21
C VAL A 150 24.29 17.47 -19.21
N PRO A 151 24.10 18.80 -19.24
CA PRO A 151 23.27 19.48 -18.25
C PRO A 151 21.77 19.15 -18.38
N THR A 152 21.34 18.47 -19.44
CA THR A 152 19.92 18.15 -19.69
C THR A 152 19.69 16.70 -20.10
N LEU A 153 18.58 16.14 -19.61
CA LEU A 153 18.01 14.87 -20.03
C LEU A 153 16.93 15.09 -21.09
N GLU A 154 16.95 14.33 -22.18
CA GLU A 154 16.01 14.48 -23.30
C GLU A 154 15.01 13.32 -23.32
N THR A 155 13.73 13.65 -23.51
CA THR A 155 12.64 12.70 -23.68
C THR A 155 11.89 13.06 -24.95
N THR A 156 12.08 12.24 -25.99
CA THR A 156 11.47 12.42 -27.31
C THR A 156 10.80 11.12 -27.72
N GLN A 157 9.57 11.20 -28.21
CA GLN A 157 8.78 10.01 -28.54
C GLN A 157 9.56 9.05 -29.45
N ASP A 158 9.73 7.82 -28.98
CA ASP A 158 10.34 6.69 -29.70
C ASP A 158 11.78 6.92 -30.22
N THR A 159 12.42 8.01 -29.83
CA THR A 159 13.79 8.35 -30.26
C THR A 159 14.73 8.71 -29.11
N ALA A 160 14.22 9.13 -27.95
CA ALA A 160 15.06 9.45 -26.80
C ALA A 160 14.34 9.25 -25.46
N TYR A 161 14.94 8.51 -24.53
CA TYR A 161 14.40 8.34 -23.18
C TYR A 161 15.43 8.70 -22.11
N ALA A 162 14.99 9.48 -21.13
CA ALA A 162 15.80 9.83 -19.97
C ALA A 162 15.79 8.68 -18.95
N LEU A 163 16.96 8.41 -18.38
CA LEU A 163 17.18 7.43 -17.33
C LEU A 163 17.74 8.12 -16.10
N ILE A 164 17.21 7.79 -14.92
CA ILE A 164 17.76 8.25 -13.64
C ILE A 164 17.82 7.06 -12.68
N LYS A 165 18.96 6.88 -12.02
CA LYS A 165 19.20 5.83 -11.03
C LYS A 165 19.73 6.42 -9.74
N PHE A 166 19.05 6.10 -8.65
CA PHE A 166 19.46 6.39 -7.29
C PHE A 166 20.27 5.21 -6.74
N GLU A 167 21.58 5.38 -6.61
CA GLU A 167 22.47 4.36 -6.09
C GLU A 167 22.45 4.35 -4.56
N ASN A 168 22.49 5.55 -3.96
CA ASN A 168 22.63 5.75 -2.52
C ASN A 168 21.35 6.36 -1.94
N LEU A 169 20.49 5.51 -1.40
CA LEU A 169 19.41 5.97 -0.53
C LEU A 169 19.96 6.14 0.90
N PRO A 170 19.52 7.18 1.65
CA PRO A 170 19.94 7.38 3.03
C PRO A 170 19.73 6.13 3.88
N SER A 171 20.70 5.80 4.74
CA SER A 171 20.68 4.58 5.55
C SER A 171 19.49 4.53 6.52
N GLU A 172 18.98 5.69 6.90
CA GLU A 172 17.80 5.86 7.76
C GLU A 172 16.53 5.29 7.11
N LEU A 173 16.51 5.16 5.77
CA LEU A 173 15.37 4.59 5.06
C LEU A 173 15.34 3.05 5.13
N SER A 174 16.47 2.37 5.37
CA SER A 174 16.61 0.90 5.23
C SER A 174 15.60 0.06 6.04
N ASP A 175 15.05 0.64 7.11
CA ASP A 175 14.06 0.01 7.98
C ASP A 175 12.80 0.88 8.18
N ALA A 176 12.68 1.99 7.44
CA ALA A 176 11.62 2.97 7.62
C ALA A 176 10.30 2.58 6.94
N LEU A 177 9.19 3.10 7.46
CA LEU A 177 7.90 3.06 6.78
C LEU A 177 7.84 4.22 5.78
N ILE A 178 7.90 3.92 4.49
CA ILE A 178 7.76 4.93 3.43
C ILE A 178 6.30 5.36 3.34
N VAL A 179 6.05 6.66 3.52
CA VAL A 179 4.71 7.26 3.40
C VAL A 179 4.51 7.85 2.02
N SER A 180 5.54 8.50 1.49
CA SER A 180 5.54 9.03 0.13
C SER A 180 6.95 9.11 -0.45
N ALA A 181 7.09 8.89 -1.75
CA ALA A 181 8.28 9.19 -2.50
C ALA A 181 7.95 9.94 -3.81
N GLN A 182 8.50 11.13 -3.93
CA GLN A 182 8.24 12.05 -5.03
C GLN A 182 9.53 12.38 -5.77
N LEU A 183 9.59 12.01 -7.04
CA LEU A 183 10.69 12.38 -7.93
C LEU A 183 10.34 13.67 -8.66
N LYS A 184 11.17 14.68 -8.49
CA LYS A 184 11.00 16.02 -9.03
C LYS A 184 12.04 16.29 -10.10
N LEU A 185 11.59 16.67 -11.30
CA LEU A 185 12.46 17.13 -12.39
C LEU A 185 12.02 18.54 -12.80
N ALA A 186 12.99 19.43 -12.90
CA ALA A 186 12.79 20.77 -13.44
C ALA A 186 12.85 20.75 -14.97
N HIS A 187 11.88 21.40 -15.60
CA HIS A 187 11.76 21.54 -17.04
C HIS A 187 12.76 22.57 -17.56
N ALA A 188 13.59 22.15 -18.51
CA ALA A 188 14.58 23.01 -19.15
C ALA A 188 14.03 23.63 -20.45
N SER A 189 13.43 22.81 -21.32
CA SER A 189 12.80 23.28 -22.56
C SER A 189 11.88 22.22 -23.17
N SER A 190 10.94 22.62 -23.99
CA SER A 190 10.15 21.72 -24.85
C SER A 190 9.69 22.46 -26.09
N ASN A 191 9.45 21.74 -27.18
CA ASN A 191 8.87 22.31 -28.42
C ASN A 191 7.37 22.03 -28.57
N THR A 192 6.77 21.34 -27.61
CA THR A 192 5.36 20.95 -27.66
C THR A 192 4.47 22.16 -27.38
N ALA A 193 3.53 22.50 -28.27
CA ALA A 193 2.58 23.58 -28.02
C ALA A 193 1.41 23.18 -27.11
N ALA A 194 1.08 21.89 -27.06
CA ALA A 194 -0.01 21.34 -26.25
C ALA A 194 0.54 20.42 -25.14
N PRO A 195 -0.16 20.31 -23.99
CA PRO A 195 0.24 19.37 -22.94
C PRO A 195 0.34 17.93 -23.45
N ARG A 196 1.46 17.26 -23.17
CA ARG A 196 1.71 15.85 -23.53
C ARG A 196 2.14 15.04 -22.32
N SER A 197 1.75 13.79 -22.28
CA SER A 197 2.01 12.96 -21.11
C SER A 197 3.41 12.37 -21.11
N LEU A 198 4.08 12.39 -19.95
CA LEU A 198 5.34 11.71 -19.71
C LEU A 198 5.16 10.69 -18.58
N GLY A 199 5.33 9.42 -18.92
CA GLY A 199 5.25 8.30 -17.99
C GLY A 199 6.59 8.01 -17.33
N VAL A 200 6.57 7.67 -16.04
CA VAL A 200 7.73 7.10 -15.35
C VAL A 200 7.58 5.59 -15.24
N HIS A 201 8.58 4.85 -15.68
CA HIS A 201 8.58 3.39 -15.75
C HIS A 201 9.72 2.83 -14.92
N ARG A 202 9.48 1.69 -14.26
CA ARG A 202 10.53 0.94 -13.57
C ARG A 202 11.44 0.26 -14.58
N VAL A 203 12.74 0.53 -14.51
CA VAL A 203 13.76 -0.18 -15.29
C VAL A 203 14.02 -1.55 -14.67
N THR A 204 14.14 -2.58 -15.50
CA THR A 204 14.32 -3.97 -15.06
C THR A 204 15.70 -4.55 -15.33
N THR A 205 16.53 -3.84 -16.08
CA THR A 205 17.90 -4.26 -16.42
C THR A 205 18.94 -3.31 -15.84
N LYS A 206 20.02 -3.85 -15.28
CA LYS A 206 21.14 -3.05 -14.76
C LYS A 206 21.77 -2.23 -15.87
N TRP A 207 22.04 -0.96 -15.59
CA TRP A 207 22.75 -0.06 -16.49
C TRP A 207 23.72 0.85 -15.74
N GLY A 208 24.59 1.51 -16.50
CA GLY A 208 25.47 2.59 -16.06
C GLY A 208 25.48 3.73 -17.08
N ALA A 209 26.17 4.82 -16.79
CA ALA A 209 26.14 6.04 -17.59
C ALA A 209 26.41 5.84 -19.10
N THR A 210 27.11 4.76 -19.49
CA THR A 210 27.39 4.41 -20.89
C THR A 210 26.24 3.73 -21.64
N ALA A 211 25.05 3.60 -21.03
CA ALA A 211 23.90 3.00 -21.68
C ALA A 211 23.52 3.75 -22.97
N THR A 212 23.13 3.00 -23.99
CA THR A 212 22.74 3.49 -25.32
C THR A 212 21.33 3.03 -25.65
N TRP A 213 20.81 3.32 -26.84
CA TRP A 213 19.47 2.85 -27.22
C TRP A 213 19.34 1.34 -27.34
N THR A 214 20.41 0.64 -27.72
CA THR A 214 20.37 -0.81 -27.99
C THR A 214 21.09 -1.65 -26.93
N ALA A 215 21.79 -1.03 -25.97
CA ALA A 215 22.53 -1.73 -24.93
C ALA A 215 22.41 -1.01 -23.58
N PRO A 216 22.28 -1.73 -22.45
CA PRO A 216 22.42 -3.19 -22.27
C PRO A 216 21.11 -4.00 -22.40
N TRP A 217 20.15 -3.49 -23.15
CA TRP A 217 18.75 -3.96 -23.13
C TRP A 217 18.52 -5.20 -23.99
N THR A 218 17.42 -5.90 -23.74
CA THR A 218 16.94 -6.97 -24.63
C THR A 218 16.29 -6.42 -25.90
N SER A 219 15.71 -5.22 -25.82
CA SER A 219 15.07 -4.52 -26.94
C SER A 219 15.52 -3.06 -26.99
N PRO A 220 15.60 -2.45 -28.19
CA PRO A 220 15.89 -1.02 -28.32
C PRO A 220 14.94 -0.15 -27.49
N GLY A 221 15.47 0.89 -26.85
CA GLY A 221 14.70 1.80 -26.01
C GLY A 221 14.56 1.38 -24.54
N GLY A 222 15.28 0.36 -24.08
CA GLY A 222 15.35 0.00 -22.66
C GLY A 222 14.47 -1.18 -22.25
N ASP A 223 14.88 -1.87 -21.18
CA ASP A 223 14.05 -2.87 -20.52
C ASP A 223 13.33 -2.25 -19.32
N TYR A 224 12.01 -2.15 -19.41
CA TYR A 224 11.18 -1.54 -18.37
C TYR A 224 9.79 -2.18 -18.29
N VAL A 225 9.10 -1.95 -17.17
CA VAL A 225 7.70 -2.34 -17.00
C VAL A 225 6.80 -1.44 -17.85
N GLN A 226 6.07 -2.03 -18.80
CA GLN A 226 5.25 -1.30 -19.78
C GLN A 226 4.19 -0.39 -19.14
N LYS A 227 3.56 -0.82 -18.04
CA LYS A 227 2.63 0.04 -17.30
C LYS A 227 3.42 1.14 -16.56
N PRO A 228 3.16 2.44 -16.82
CA PRO A 228 3.79 3.50 -16.06
C PRO A 228 3.38 3.43 -14.58
N LEU A 229 4.32 3.72 -13.69
CA LEU A 229 4.03 3.90 -12.26
C LEU A 229 3.19 5.15 -12.02
N TRP A 230 3.51 6.21 -12.75
CA TRP A 230 2.81 7.48 -12.72
C TRP A 230 2.96 8.21 -14.05
N THR A 231 2.05 9.13 -14.34
CA THR A 231 2.06 9.93 -15.57
C THR A 231 1.74 11.37 -15.25
N VAL A 232 2.48 12.29 -15.86
CA VAL A 232 2.31 13.74 -15.66
C VAL A 232 2.12 14.40 -17.03
N PRO A 233 1.15 15.33 -17.17
CA PRO A 233 1.07 16.18 -18.35
C PRO A 233 2.18 17.23 -18.31
N ILE A 234 3.06 17.19 -19.30
CA ILE A 234 4.12 18.17 -19.54
C ILE A 234 3.56 19.25 -20.45
N ASN A 235 3.45 20.45 -19.91
CA ASN A 235 3.00 21.62 -20.64
C ASN A 235 4.14 22.20 -21.50
N GLY A 236 3.75 22.70 -22.67
CA GLY A 236 4.62 23.45 -23.56
C GLY A 236 5.12 24.78 -23.01
N SER A 237 6.33 25.17 -23.44
CA SER A 237 6.90 26.52 -23.40
C SER A 237 6.39 27.43 -22.27
N SER A 238 6.90 27.21 -21.06
CA SER A 238 6.81 28.18 -19.96
C SER A 238 8.11 28.98 -19.92
N SER A 239 8.04 30.31 -19.88
CA SER A 239 9.19 31.18 -19.60
C SER A 239 9.64 31.12 -18.14
N ALA A 240 8.78 30.63 -17.24
CA ALA A 240 9.11 30.34 -15.86
C ALA A 240 9.66 28.92 -15.71
N LEU A 241 10.58 28.72 -14.76
CA LEU A 241 11.03 27.41 -14.33
C LEU A 241 9.83 26.61 -13.79
N VAL A 242 9.52 25.48 -14.41
CA VAL A 242 8.43 24.58 -13.98
C VAL A 242 9.03 23.27 -13.46
N GLU A 243 8.63 22.86 -12.27
CA GLU A 243 8.98 21.56 -11.70
C GLU A 243 7.81 20.58 -11.87
N TYR A 244 8.11 19.38 -12.35
CA TYR A 244 7.15 18.29 -12.47
C TYR A 244 7.46 17.20 -11.45
N THR A 245 6.42 16.58 -10.89
CA THR A 245 6.54 15.59 -9.82
C THR A 245 5.89 14.26 -10.20
N TRP A 246 6.65 13.17 -10.11
CA TRP A 246 6.16 11.81 -10.25
C TRP A 246 6.15 11.09 -8.91
N ARG A 247 5.08 10.35 -8.64
CA ARG A 247 5.00 9.48 -7.47
C ARG A 247 5.61 8.12 -7.78
N ILE A 248 6.62 7.74 -7.00
CA ILE A 248 7.34 6.47 -7.15
C ILE A 248 7.39 5.68 -5.83
N ASP A 249 6.39 5.89 -4.97
CA ASP A 249 6.28 5.28 -3.63
C ASP A 249 6.54 3.76 -3.63
N PRO A 250 5.85 2.93 -4.44
CA PRO A 250 6.03 1.48 -4.40
C PRO A 250 7.43 1.05 -4.91
N LEU A 251 8.07 1.89 -5.72
CA LEU A 251 9.39 1.61 -6.24
C LEU A 251 10.46 1.86 -5.16
N VAL A 252 10.37 2.98 -4.44
CA VAL A 252 11.27 3.30 -3.33
C VAL A 252 11.09 2.31 -2.18
N GLU A 253 9.86 1.92 -1.85
CA GLU A 253 9.58 0.88 -0.85
C GLU A 253 10.21 -0.47 -1.26
N GLY A 254 10.10 -0.85 -2.52
CA GLY A 254 10.75 -2.05 -3.06
C GLY A 254 12.28 -1.98 -3.04
N TRP A 255 12.86 -0.80 -3.30
CA TRP A 255 14.31 -0.58 -3.25
C TRP A 255 14.86 -0.66 -1.82
N VAL A 256 14.14 -0.07 -0.87
CA VAL A 256 14.49 -0.05 0.56
C VAL A 256 14.40 -1.46 1.15
N SER A 257 13.32 -2.19 0.85
CA SER A 257 13.11 -3.56 1.34
C SER A 257 13.97 -4.62 0.61
N GLY A 258 14.61 -4.25 -0.49
CA GLY A 258 15.37 -5.17 -1.35
C GLY A 258 14.49 -6.06 -2.24
N ALA A 259 13.16 -5.92 -2.21
CA ALA A 259 12.24 -6.66 -3.06
C ALA A 259 12.36 -6.29 -4.56
N ILE A 260 12.85 -5.08 -4.86
CA ILE A 260 13.07 -4.59 -6.21
C ILE A 260 14.54 -4.16 -6.36
N PRO A 261 15.26 -4.63 -7.39
CA PRO A 261 16.59 -4.12 -7.70
C PRO A 261 16.59 -2.61 -8.01
N LYS A 262 17.61 -1.89 -7.51
CA LYS A 262 17.81 -0.44 -7.72
C LYS A 262 18.38 -0.13 -9.11
N TYR A 263 17.58 -0.35 -10.15
CA TYR A 263 17.95 0.00 -11.53
C TYR A 263 17.36 1.33 -12.00
N GLY A 264 16.71 2.09 -11.11
CA GLY A 264 16.21 3.43 -11.43
C GLY A 264 14.91 3.42 -12.24
N VAL A 265 14.70 4.53 -12.93
CA VAL A 265 13.49 4.83 -13.69
C VAL A 265 13.81 5.30 -15.10
N LEU A 266 12.87 5.05 -16.02
CA LEU A 266 12.89 5.53 -17.39
C LEU A 266 11.69 6.46 -17.62
N PHE A 267 11.93 7.60 -18.25
CA PHE A 267 10.89 8.54 -18.63
C PHE A 267 10.52 8.34 -20.10
N LYS A 268 9.30 7.85 -20.34
CA LYS A 268 8.80 7.54 -21.67
C LYS A 268 7.65 8.47 -22.05
N PRO A 269 7.80 9.25 -23.13
CA PRO A 269 6.69 9.99 -23.73
C PRO A 269 5.47 9.13 -24.07
N ILE A 270 4.28 9.69 -23.86
CA ILE A 270 3.01 9.13 -24.32
C ILE A 270 2.43 10.12 -25.34
N GLY A 271 2.69 9.82 -26.62
CA GLY A 271 2.43 10.73 -27.75
C GLY A 271 3.61 11.65 -28.07
N PRO A 272 3.43 12.60 -29.01
CA PRO A 272 4.53 13.37 -29.58
C PRO A 272 4.97 14.47 -28.62
N LEU A 273 5.90 14.09 -27.73
CA LEU A 273 6.60 14.98 -26.82
C LEU A 273 8.07 15.03 -27.22
N ASP A 274 8.63 16.22 -27.21
CA ASP A 274 10.06 16.47 -27.22
C ASP A 274 10.35 17.53 -26.14
N ALA A 275 10.88 17.05 -25.02
CA ALA A 275 11.15 17.83 -23.84
C ALA A 275 12.51 17.51 -23.26
N LYS A 276 13.09 18.51 -22.60
CA LYS A 276 14.35 18.43 -21.89
C LYS A 276 14.15 18.84 -20.44
N PHE A 277 14.74 18.08 -19.55
CA PHE A 277 14.77 18.33 -18.11
C PHE A 277 16.20 18.55 -17.66
N TYR A 278 16.40 19.24 -16.55
CA TYR A 278 17.73 19.35 -15.96
C TYR A 278 18.21 17.98 -15.46
N SER A 279 19.49 17.70 -15.70
CA SER A 279 20.19 16.47 -15.29
C SER A 279 20.83 16.60 -13.91
N LEU A 280 21.44 15.51 -13.42
CA LEU A 280 22.33 15.49 -12.26
C LEU A 280 23.61 16.31 -12.48
N ASP A 281 24.04 16.46 -13.73
CA ASP A 281 25.21 17.24 -14.15
C ASP A 281 24.93 18.74 -14.26
N SER A 282 23.68 19.17 -14.16
CA SER A 282 23.31 20.59 -14.16
C SER A 282 23.84 21.31 -12.90
N SER A 283 24.37 22.52 -13.03
CA SER A 283 24.78 23.32 -11.85
C SER A 283 23.60 23.79 -10.99
N THR A 284 22.38 23.77 -11.53
CA THR A 284 21.15 24.22 -10.86
C THR A 284 19.98 23.29 -11.17
N ASN A 285 18.92 23.33 -10.36
CA ASN A 285 17.66 22.63 -10.64
C ASN A 285 17.80 21.12 -10.88
N LYS A 286 18.75 20.48 -10.18
CA LYS A 286 19.00 19.05 -10.29
C LYS A 286 17.77 18.23 -9.92
N PRO A 287 17.55 17.07 -10.55
CA PRO A 287 16.55 16.11 -10.12
C PRO A 287 16.67 15.82 -8.62
N THR A 288 15.53 15.81 -7.94
CA THR A 288 15.47 15.59 -6.49
C THR A 288 14.45 14.52 -6.17
N LEU A 289 14.83 13.54 -5.35
CA LEU A 289 13.90 12.56 -4.79
C LEU A 289 13.56 12.95 -3.37
N VAL A 290 12.30 13.31 -3.12
CA VAL A 290 11.81 13.68 -1.79
C VAL A 290 11.06 12.50 -1.20
N VAL A 291 11.60 11.94 -0.12
CA VAL A 291 10.99 10.80 0.59
C VAL A 291 10.46 11.26 1.93
N ARG A 292 9.18 10.97 2.19
CA ARG A 292 8.53 11.14 3.49
C ARG A 292 8.38 9.78 4.15
N TYR A 293 8.86 9.64 5.37
CA TYR A 293 8.89 8.35 6.06
C TYR A 293 8.70 8.48 7.56
N TYR A 294 8.44 7.35 8.22
CA TYR A 294 8.57 7.21 9.66
C TYR A 294 9.75 6.28 9.95
N PRO A 295 10.78 6.75 10.67
CA PRO A 295 11.91 5.90 11.01
C PRO A 295 11.45 4.75 11.90
N ARG A 296 12.14 3.62 11.80
CA ARG A 296 11.91 2.49 12.69
C ARG A 296 12.31 2.86 14.12
N CYS A 297 11.63 2.22 15.07
CA CYS A 297 12.12 2.02 16.43
C CYS A 297 12.73 0.61 16.54
#